data_AF-A0A9P0T7B7-F1
#
_entry.id   AF-A0A9P0T7B7-F1
#
_cell.length_a   1.000
_cell.length_b   1.000
_cell.length_c   1.000
_cell.angle_alpha   90.00
_cell.angle_beta   90.00
_cell.angle_gamma   90.00
#
_symmetry.space_group_name_H-M   'P 1'
#
loop_
_entity.id
_entity.type
_entity.pdbx_description
1 polymer ?
#
loop_
_entity_poly.entity_id
_entity_poly.type
_entity_poly.pdbx_seq_one_letter_code
_entity_poly.pdbx_strand_id
1 'polypeptide(L)'
;MPKGKVLKGQTREFVLRLRGYFEKESRNGGPLLPVTQVRDRVAAALGISAPTVAKITKEAFGSSGLEQNKPSTPKKKRQPFKVTAVDSFDADAIRRHIYDYYHRKEIPTLKKLVQSLRNSGLFRGKKSSLAKLLKKIGFLYKKCDKRKILMERNDIALNRCDFLRKAKKIEDWSNVGFTDKTWLNANHTVTKTWTDDTAGSTSAVPIGKGERLIICHAGTLKGFVPDALLAFKSQKTGDYHEEMNSEVYEKWFREMLTSLEEPSIIFINNAPYHSRQINKTPTQANRKHEIINWLRDNGEEVDTRPLLRHY
;
A
#
# COMPACT_ATOMS: atom_id res chain seq x y z
N MET A 1 40.96 -5.82 -48.15
CA MET A 1 41.19 -4.41 -47.72
C MET A 1 42.15 -3.77 -48.71
N PRO A 2 41.86 -2.60 -49.30
CA PRO A 2 42.81 -1.93 -50.19
C PRO A 2 44.02 -1.41 -49.42
N LYS A 3 45.22 -1.45 -50.04
CA LYS A 3 46.47 -0.89 -49.48
C LYS A 3 46.28 0.61 -49.20
N GLY A 4 46.79 1.10 -48.05
CA GLY A 4 46.79 2.54 -47.70
C GLY A 4 45.75 3.03 -46.68
N LYS A 5 44.94 2.16 -46.07
CA LYS A 5 43.96 2.59 -45.02
C LYS A 5 44.56 2.61 -43.62
N VAL A 6 44.20 3.63 -42.84
CA VAL A 6 44.58 3.76 -41.42
C VAL A 6 43.92 2.65 -40.59
N LEU A 7 44.74 1.82 -39.94
CA LEU A 7 44.29 0.78 -39.02
C LEU A 7 43.90 1.39 -37.66
N LYS A 8 42.86 0.88 -36.99
CA LYS A 8 42.49 1.30 -35.63
C LYS A 8 43.36 0.60 -34.58
N GLY A 9 43.45 1.15 -33.36
CA GLY A 9 44.32 0.65 -32.29
C GLY A 9 44.19 -0.87 -32.03
N GLN A 10 42.96 -1.37 -31.90
CA GLN A 10 42.70 -2.80 -31.70
C GLN A 10 43.18 -3.67 -32.87
N THR A 11 43.04 -3.20 -34.12
CA THR A 11 43.54 -3.91 -35.30
C THR A 11 45.06 -3.94 -35.32
N ARG A 12 45.73 -2.86 -34.91
CA ARG A 12 47.20 -2.82 -34.78
C ARG A 12 47.70 -3.80 -33.72
N GLU A 13 47.00 -3.89 -32.59
CA GLU A 13 47.32 -4.87 -31.54
C GLU A 13 47.20 -6.31 -32.06
N PHE A 14 46.12 -6.63 -32.79
CA PHE A 14 45.98 -7.94 -33.43
C PHE A 14 47.08 -8.24 -34.44
N VAL A 15 47.52 -7.25 -35.23
CA VAL A 15 48.66 -7.42 -36.15
C VAL A 15 49.94 -7.76 -35.39
N LEU A 16 50.21 -7.10 -34.26
CA LEU A 16 51.38 -7.39 -33.43
C LEU A 16 51.31 -8.80 -32.82
N ARG A 17 50.14 -9.23 -32.34
CA ARG A 17 49.93 -10.58 -31.81
C ARG A 17 50.13 -11.66 -32.88
N LEU A 18 49.58 -11.46 -34.08
CA LEU A 18 49.78 -12.35 -35.22
C LEU A 18 51.27 -12.48 -35.56
N ARG A 19 51.97 -11.35 -35.67
CA ARG A 19 53.42 -11.33 -35.94
C ARG A 19 54.17 -12.14 -34.88
N GLY A 20 53.92 -11.89 -33.60
CA GLY A 20 54.58 -12.61 -32.51
C GLY A 20 54.27 -14.12 -32.50
N TYR A 21 53.06 -14.52 -32.89
CA TYR A 21 52.70 -15.93 -33.02
C TYR A 21 53.46 -16.62 -34.16
N PHE A 22 53.54 -16.00 -35.34
CA PHE A 22 54.28 -16.56 -36.48
C PHE A 22 55.80 -16.54 -36.29
N GLU A 23 56.36 -15.55 -35.58
CA GLU A 23 57.76 -15.56 -35.17
C GLU A 23 58.07 -16.77 -34.26
N LYS A 24 57.14 -17.16 -33.38
CA LYS A 24 57.28 -18.37 -32.57
C LYS A 24 57.20 -19.64 -33.42
N GLU A 25 56.31 -19.72 -34.40
CA GLU A 25 56.26 -20.84 -35.35
C GLU A 25 57.56 -20.96 -36.17
N SER A 26 58.12 -19.82 -36.60
CA SER A 26 59.41 -19.79 -37.31
C SER A 26 60.56 -20.30 -36.44
N ARG A 27 60.63 -19.90 -35.17
CA ARG A 27 61.64 -20.41 -34.22
C ARG A 27 61.44 -21.89 -33.88
N ASN A 28 60.20 -22.36 -33.90
CA ASN A 28 59.83 -23.75 -33.62
C ASN A 28 60.09 -24.69 -34.81
N GLY A 29 60.48 -24.16 -35.98
CA GLY A 29 60.69 -24.97 -37.19
C GLY A 29 59.40 -25.54 -37.78
N GLY A 30 58.24 -25.02 -37.39
CA GLY A 30 56.95 -25.51 -37.84
C GLY A 30 55.76 -25.00 -37.01
N PRO A 31 54.53 -25.33 -37.42
CA PRO A 31 53.30 -24.91 -36.74
C PRO A 31 53.27 -25.30 -35.26
N LEU A 32 52.89 -24.36 -34.39
CA LEU A 32 52.75 -24.63 -32.94
C LEU A 32 51.52 -25.49 -32.62
N LEU A 33 50.53 -25.46 -33.51
CA LEU A 33 49.33 -26.30 -33.47
C LEU A 33 49.14 -26.92 -34.86
N PRO A 34 48.49 -28.09 -34.96
CA PRO A 34 48.25 -28.75 -36.24
C PRO A 34 47.56 -27.82 -37.24
N VAL A 35 48.01 -27.85 -38.49
CA VAL A 35 47.48 -26.98 -39.56
C VAL A 35 45.98 -27.19 -39.77
N THR A 36 45.47 -28.38 -39.46
CA THR A 36 44.05 -28.75 -39.49
C THR A 36 43.21 -28.01 -38.44
N GLN A 37 43.80 -27.54 -37.34
CA GLN A 37 43.09 -26.85 -36.25
C GLN A 37 43.01 -25.33 -36.47
N VAL A 38 42.46 -24.92 -37.62
CA VAL A 38 42.43 -23.51 -38.06
C VAL A 38 41.80 -22.58 -37.00
N ARG A 39 40.68 -22.98 -36.39
CA ARG A 39 39.99 -22.18 -35.35
C ARG A 39 40.89 -21.90 -34.16
N ASP A 40 41.56 -22.92 -33.65
CA ASP A 40 42.33 -22.85 -32.42
C ASP A 40 43.68 -22.16 -32.68
N ARG A 41 44.22 -22.28 -33.88
CA ARG A 41 45.35 -21.46 -34.37
C ARG A 41 45.01 -19.97 -34.43
N VAL A 42 43.86 -19.61 -35.01
CA VAL A 42 43.41 -18.21 -35.08
C VAL A 42 43.16 -17.66 -33.67
N ALA A 43 42.56 -18.46 -32.78
CA ALA A 43 42.34 -18.10 -31.38
C ALA A 43 43.65 -17.81 -30.65
N ALA A 44 44.63 -18.70 -30.77
CA ALA A 44 45.96 -18.57 -30.17
C ALA A 44 46.75 -17.38 -30.75
N ALA A 45 46.70 -17.20 -32.07
CA ALA A 45 47.46 -16.15 -32.75
C ALA A 45 46.91 -14.73 -32.49
N LEU A 46 45.59 -14.59 -32.32
CA LEU A 46 44.94 -13.32 -32.01
C LEU A 46 44.75 -13.08 -30.50
N GLY A 47 44.93 -14.10 -29.66
CA GLY A 47 44.69 -14.04 -28.22
C GLY A 47 43.20 -13.81 -27.90
N ILE A 48 42.31 -14.53 -28.58
CA ILE A 48 40.85 -14.49 -28.39
C ILE A 48 40.31 -15.91 -28.21
N SER A 49 39.09 -16.07 -27.68
CA SER A 49 38.54 -17.40 -27.41
C SER A 49 38.11 -18.12 -28.70
N ALA A 50 38.34 -19.44 -28.77
CA ALA A 50 37.91 -20.28 -29.90
C ALA A 50 36.40 -20.18 -30.22
N PRO A 51 35.49 -20.07 -29.22
CA PRO A 51 34.07 -19.79 -29.50
C PRO A 51 33.83 -18.44 -30.17
N THR A 52 34.63 -17.40 -29.86
CA THR A 52 34.54 -16.09 -30.51
C THR A 52 34.93 -16.20 -31.98
N VAL A 53 36.01 -16.94 -32.28
CA VAL A 53 36.41 -17.23 -33.66
C VAL A 53 35.28 -17.96 -34.39
N ALA A 54 34.74 -19.03 -33.81
CA ALA A 54 33.64 -19.79 -34.40
C ALA A 54 32.41 -18.91 -34.69
N LYS A 55 32.06 -18.02 -33.76
CA LYS A 55 30.95 -17.08 -33.93
C LYS A 55 31.19 -16.11 -35.09
N ILE A 56 32.36 -15.48 -35.14
CA ILE A 56 32.72 -14.54 -36.21
C ILE A 56 32.77 -15.26 -37.57
N THR A 57 33.34 -16.46 -37.62
CA THR A 57 33.37 -17.30 -38.84
C THR A 57 31.96 -17.63 -39.30
N LYS A 58 31.05 -18.01 -38.40
CA LYS A 58 29.64 -18.26 -38.73
C LYS A 58 28.91 -17.00 -39.21
N GLU A 59 29.19 -15.85 -38.61
CA GLU A 59 28.65 -14.55 -39.06
C GLU A 59 29.13 -14.18 -40.46
N ALA A 60 30.37 -14.52 -40.81
CA ALA A 60 30.96 -14.21 -42.11
C ALA A 60 30.59 -15.22 -43.21
N PHE A 61 30.51 -16.52 -42.89
CA PHE A 61 30.39 -17.59 -43.89
C PHE A 61 29.09 -18.41 -43.80
N GLY A 62 28.19 -18.07 -42.89
CA GLY A 62 26.92 -18.78 -42.71
C GLY A 62 27.11 -20.18 -42.12
N SER A 63 26.02 -20.96 -42.04
CA SER A 63 26.06 -22.34 -41.53
C SER A 63 26.60 -23.33 -42.56
N SER A 64 26.52 -23.00 -43.86
CA SER A 64 27.00 -23.80 -44.99
C SER A 64 28.47 -23.52 -45.36
N GLY A 65 29.08 -22.45 -44.85
CA GLY A 65 30.48 -22.08 -45.11
C GLY A 65 30.73 -21.41 -46.47
N LEU A 66 29.70 -21.24 -47.30
CA LEU A 66 29.80 -20.70 -48.67
C LEU A 66 29.37 -19.23 -48.77
N GLU A 67 28.76 -18.67 -47.72
CA GLU A 67 28.32 -17.28 -47.74
C GLU A 67 29.52 -16.32 -47.60
N GLN A 68 29.39 -15.09 -48.09
CA GLN A 68 30.40 -14.04 -47.90
C GLN A 68 29.76 -12.79 -47.32
N ASN A 69 29.32 -12.90 -46.07
CA ASN A 69 28.68 -11.83 -45.33
C ASN A 69 29.73 -10.90 -44.72
N LYS A 70 29.41 -9.61 -44.67
CA LYS A 70 30.24 -8.62 -43.97
C LYS A 70 29.93 -8.70 -42.46
N PRO A 71 30.89 -9.08 -41.59
CA PRO A 71 30.63 -9.15 -40.16
C PRO A 71 30.28 -7.76 -39.60
N SER A 72 29.19 -7.68 -38.84
CA SER A 72 28.67 -6.42 -38.28
C SER A 72 29.11 -6.26 -36.83
N THR A 73 29.51 -5.04 -36.45
CA THR A 73 29.78 -4.73 -35.05
C THR A 73 28.49 -4.78 -34.23
N PRO A 74 28.43 -5.51 -33.10
CA PRO A 74 27.27 -5.49 -32.22
C PRO A 74 26.97 -4.08 -31.71
N LYS A 75 25.74 -3.58 -31.87
CA LYS A 75 25.33 -2.28 -31.33
C LYS A 75 25.32 -2.30 -29.79
N LYS A 76 25.77 -1.21 -29.15
CA LYS A 76 25.59 -1.00 -27.70
C LYS A 76 24.10 -1.10 -27.36
N LYS A 77 23.73 -1.90 -26.36
CA LYS A 77 22.35 -1.95 -25.84
C LYS A 77 21.98 -0.56 -25.32
N ARG A 78 20.98 0.09 -25.91
CA ARG A 78 20.38 1.32 -25.36
C ARG A 78 19.60 0.95 -24.10
N GLN A 79 19.92 1.57 -22.97
CA GLN A 79 19.15 1.40 -21.74
C GLN A 79 17.78 2.06 -21.91
N PRO A 80 16.67 1.39 -21.54
CA PRO A 80 15.34 1.98 -21.66
C PRO A 80 15.17 3.16 -20.68
N PHE A 81 14.58 4.26 -21.16
CA PHE A 81 14.22 5.40 -20.31
C PHE A 81 13.20 4.96 -19.25
N LYS A 82 13.51 5.20 -17.98
CA LYS A 82 12.61 4.83 -16.88
C LYS A 82 11.55 5.91 -16.74
N VAL A 83 10.27 5.53 -16.74
CA VAL A 83 9.14 6.46 -16.52
C VAL A 83 9.18 7.16 -15.13
N THR A 84 10.04 6.69 -14.22
CA THR A 84 10.30 7.29 -12.91
C THR A 84 11.52 8.22 -12.90
N ALA A 85 12.22 8.37 -14.03
CA ALA A 85 13.28 9.34 -14.21
C ALA A 85 12.63 10.67 -14.60
N VAL A 86 12.27 11.42 -13.57
CA VAL A 86 11.57 12.70 -13.65
C VAL A 86 12.52 13.76 -13.10
N ASP A 87 12.59 14.92 -13.74
CA ASP A 87 13.42 16.05 -13.31
C ASP A 87 12.76 16.85 -12.17
N SER A 88 13.41 17.93 -11.72
CA SER A 88 12.87 18.76 -10.63
C SER A 88 11.60 19.52 -11.04
N PHE A 89 11.51 19.98 -12.28
CA PHE A 89 10.37 20.74 -12.77
C PHE A 89 9.11 19.88 -12.84
N ASP A 90 9.22 18.70 -13.45
CA ASP A 90 8.14 17.72 -13.52
C ASP A 90 7.76 17.22 -12.12
N ALA A 91 8.75 17.01 -11.24
CA ALA A 91 8.48 16.63 -9.85
C ALA A 91 7.65 17.69 -9.11
N ASP A 92 7.93 18.97 -9.31
CA ASP A 92 7.18 20.07 -8.72
C ASP A 92 5.78 20.24 -9.34
N ALA A 93 5.64 19.99 -10.63
CA ALA A 93 4.31 19.94 -11.27
C ALA A 93 3.46 18.80 -10.69
N ILE A 94 4.04 17.61 -10.50
CA ILE A 94 3.37 16.47 -9.86
C ILE A 94 3.00 16.80 -8.40
N ARG A 95 3.88 17.47 -7.64
CA ARG A 95 3.58 17.91 -6.27
C ARG A 95 2.39 18.85 -6.22
N ARG A 96 2.38 19.90 -7.05
CA ARG A 96 1.27 20.86 -7.14
C ARG A 96 -0.05 20.16 -7.49
N HIS A 97 -0.02 19.28 -8.49
CA HIS A 97 -1.21 18.50 -8.88
C HIS A 97 -1.75 17.64 -7.73
N ILE A 98 -0.88 17.07 -6.88
CA ILE A 98 -1.28 16.34 -5.68
C ILE A 98 -1.84 17.29 -4.61
N TYR A 99 -1.24 18.46 -4.41
CA TYR A 99 -1.75 19.46 -3.46
C TYR A 99 -3.13 19.99 -3.86
N ASP A 100 -3.43 20.10 -5.15
CA ASP A 100 -4.75 20.52 -5.62
C ASP A 100 -5.86 19.54 -5.21
N TYR A 101 -5.57 18.23 -5.07
CA TYR A 101 -6.54 17.28 -4.49
C TYR A 101 -6.92 17.70 -3.07
N TYR A 102 -5.94 18.06 -2.24
CA TYR A 102 -6.19 18.49 -0.88
C TYR A 102 -6.89 19.85 -0.82
N HIS A 103 -6.56 20.78 -1.72
CA HIS A 103 -7.27 22.06 -1.84
C HIS A 103 -8.77 21.86 -2.16
N ARG A 104 -9.09 20.90 -3.04
CA ARG A 104 -10.46 20.47 -3.34
C ARG A 104 -11.09 19.54 -2.29
N LYS A 105 -10.41 19.27 -1.17
CA LYS A 105 -10.83 18.34 -0.11
C LYS A 105 -11.07 16.90 -0.59
N GLU A 106 -10.40 16.50 -1.66
CA GLU A 106 -10.45 15.16 -2.20
C GLU A 106 -9.27 14.31 -1.75
N ILE A 107 -9.51 13.08 -1.30
CA ILE A 107 -8.43 12.16 -0.93
C ILE A 107 -7.75 11.63 -2.21
N PRO A 108 -6.46 11.89 -2.44
CA PRO A 108 -5.74 11.33 -3.57
C PRO A 108 -5.47 9.85 -3.31
N THR A 109 -5.93 8.99 -4.22
CA THR A 109 -5.53 7.58 -4.27
C THR A 109 -4.59 7.37 -5.45
N LEU A 110 -3.71 6.37 -5.39
CA LEU A 110 -2.85 6.06 -6.54
C LEU A 110 -3.65 5.83 -7.84
N LYS A 111 -4.88 5.27 -7.75
CA LYS A 111 -5.76 5.10 -8.92
C LYS A 111 -6.18 6.45 -9.50
N LYS A 112 -6.68 7.37 -8.65
CA LYS A 112 -7.07 8.72 -9.05
C LYS A 112 -5.88 9.50 -9.62
N LEU A 113 -4.73 9.44 -8.94
CA LEU A 113 -3.52 10.16 -9.34
C LEU A 113 -2.97 9.65 -10.68
N VAL A 114 -2.91 8.33 -10.92
CA VAL A 114 -2.48 7.82 -12.23
C VAL A 114 -3.38 8.36 -13.34
N GLN A 115 -4.70 8.38 -13.13
CA GLN A 115 -5.62 8.87 -14.15
C GLN A 115 -5.44 10.37 -14.39
N SER A 116 -5.45 11.18 -13.33
CA SER A 116 -5.40 12.63 -13.45
C SER A 116 -4.04 13.14 -13.93
N LEU A 117 -2.92 12.51 -13.52
CA LEU A 117 -1.58 12.86 -14.01
C LEU A 117 -1.35 12.42 -15.47
N ARG A 118 -2.05 11.38 -15.94
CA ARG A 118 -2.06 11.03 -17.38
C ARG A 118 -2.82 12.05 -18.19
N ASN A 119 -4.00 12.45 -17.70
CA ASN A 119 -4.83 13.46 -18.36
C ASN A 119 -4.11 14.81 -18.46
N SER A 120 -3.32 15.19 -17.44
CA SER A 120 -2.50 16.41 -17.47
C SER A 120 -1.15 16.26 -18.20
N GLY A 121 -0.84 15.08 -18.76
CA GLY A 121 0.42 14.82 -19.45
C GLY A 121 1.65 14.70 -18.56
N LEU A 122 1.51 14.86 -17.24
CA LEU A 122 2.60 14.84 -16.25
C LEU A 122 3.16 13.44 -15.97
N PHE A 123 2.40 12.38 -16.26
CA PHE A 123 2.86 11.01 -15.97
C PHE A 123 2.24 9.97 -16.91
N ARG A 124 3.04 9.06 -17.46
CA ARG A 124 2.58 8.00 -18.39
C ARG A 124 2.67 6.57 -17.82
N GLY A 125 3.18 6.42 -16.59
CA GLY A 125 3.43 5.10 -15.99
C GLY A 125 2.18 4.43 -15.41
N LYS A 126 2.36 3.25 -14.82
CA LYS A 126 1.31 2.50 -14.09
C LYS A 126 1.37 2.82 -12.59
N LYS A 127 0.39 2.32 -11.82
CA LYS A 127 0.27 2.49 -10.36
C LYS A 127 1.57 2.22 -9.59
N SER A 128 2.27 1.14 -9.91
CA SER A 128 3.53 0.74 -9.27
C SER A 128 4.67 1.72 -9.56
N SER A 129 4.75 2.22 -10.79
CA SER A 129 5.73 3.25 -11.19
C SER A 129 5.45 4.57 -10.47
N LEU A 130 4.18 4.98 -10.37
CA LEU A 130 3.80 6.20 -9.66
C LEU A 130 4.17 6.09 -8.17
N ALA A 131 3.87 4.96 -7.53
CA ALA A 131 4.23 4.76 -6.13
C ALA A 131 5.74 4.90 -5.86
N LYS A 132 6.59 4.40 -6.78
CA LYS A 132 8.05 4.57 -6.70
C LYS A 132 8.46 6.03 -6.89
N LEU A 133 7.85 6.72 -7.87
CA LEU A 133 8.10 8.13 -8.13
C LEU A 133 7.71 9.01 -6.94
N LEU A 134 6.53 8.79 -6.37
CA LEU A 134 6.03 9.52 -5.20
C LEU A 134 7.02 9.42 -4.02
N LYS A 135 7.53 8.22 -3.73
CA LYS A 135 8.59 8.02 -2.73
C LYS A 135 9.86 8.81 -3.06
N LYS A 136 10.29 8.79 -4.32
CA LYS A 136 11.48 9.51 -4.79
C LYS A 136 11.36 11.02 -4.60
N ILE A 137 10.16 11.59 -4.81
CA ILE A 137 9.90 13.03 -4.66
C ILE A 137 9.45 13.43 -3.23
N GLY A 138 9.55 12.51 -2.26
CA GLY A 138 9.35 12.80 -0.83
C GLY A 138 7.96 12.49 -0.26
N PHE A 139 7.01 11.98 -1.05
CA PHE A 139 5.72 11.51 -0.52
C PHE A 139 5.87 10.13 0.13
N LEU A 140 5.30 10.00 1.33
CA LEU A 140 5.27 8.75 2.08
C LEU A 140 3.83 8.38 2.39
N TYR A 141 3.51 7.09 2.28
CA TYR A 141 2.22 6.56 2.73
C TYR A 141 2.31 6.29 4.23
N LYS A 142 1.73 7.17 5.04
CA LYS A 142 1.75 7.12 6.51
C LYS A 142 0.33 7.25 7.05
N LYS A 143 0.13 6.82 8.30
CA LYS A 143 -1.10 7.15 9.04
C LYS A 143 -1.20 8.67 9.11
N CYS A 144 -2.37 9.21 8.78
CA CYS A 144 -2.62 10.64 8.83
C CYS A 144 -2.65 11.07 10.30
N ASP A 145 -1.56 11.64 10.78
CA ASP A 145 -1.43 12.23 12.11
C ASP A 145 -1.34 13.75 11.94
N LYS A 146 -2.04 14.52 12.80
CA LYS A 146 -2.26 15.96 12.71
C LYS A 146 -3.19 16.38 11.57
N ARG A 147 -4.50 16.32 11.83
CA ARG A 147 -5.56 16.80 10.93
C ARG A 147 -5.45 18.32 10.72
N LYS A 148 -4.62 18.76 9.77
CA LYS A 148 -4.51 20.18 9.39
C LYS A 148 -5.62 20.63 8.43
N ILE A 149 -6.20 19.69 7.68
CA ILE A 149 -7.29 19.94 6.73
C ILE A 149 -8.45 19.04 7.10
N LEU A 150 -9.62 19.62 7.36
CA LEU A 150 -10.86 18.86 7.54
C LEU A 150 -11.34 18.40 6.17
N MET A 151 -11.14 17.11 5.89
CA MET A 151 -11.64 16.45 4.69
C MET A 151 -12.79 15.53 5.10
N GLU A 152 -13.97 15.81 4.58
CA GLU A 152 -15.17 15.01 4.80
C GLU A 152 -15.52 14.26 3.51
N ARG A 153 -16.04 13.04 3.64
CA ARG A 153 -16.53 12.27 2.49
C ARG A 153 -17.88 12.84 2.06
N ASN A 154 -18.12 13.02 0.76
CA ASN A 154 -19.34 13.70 0.27
C ASN A 154 -20.64 13.05 0.78
N ASP A 155 -20.69 11.73 0.86
CA ASP A 155 -21.81 10.98 1.42
C ASP A 155 -22.00 11.23 2.94
N ILE A 156 -20.92 11.39 3.70
CA ILE A 156 -20.99 11.79 5.12
C ILE A 156 -21.50 13.23 5.25
N ALA A 157 -21.04 14.14 4.39
CA ALA A 157 -21.53 15.51 4.36
C ALA A 157 -23.03 15.58 4.05
N LEU A 158 -23.51 14.77 3.09
CA LEU A 158 -24.93 14.64 2.79
C LEU A 158 -25.72 14.10 4.00
N ASN A 159 -25.26 13.00 4.61
CA ASN A 159 -25.88 12.44 5.82
C ASN A 159 -25.97 13.47 6.95
N ARG A 160 -24.92 14.29 7.13
CA ARG A 160 -24.91 15.38 8.11
C ARG A 160 -25.90 16.48 7.76
N CYS A 161 -26.00 16.88 6.49
CA CYS A 161 -27.02 17.82 6.04
C CYS A 161 -28.43 17.30 6.33
N ASP A 162 -28.70 16.03 6.05
CA ASP A 162 -30.01 15.43 6.30
C ASP A 162 -30.33 15.33 7.78
N PHE A 163 -29.36 14.92 8.60
CA PHE A 163 -29.48 14.96 10.06
C PHE A 163 -29.78 16.38 10.57
N LEU A 164 -29.01 17.38 10.15
CA LEU A 164 -29.19 18.77 10.59
C LEU A 164 -30.53 19.35 10.13
N ARG A 165 -31.01 19.01 8.93
CA ARG A 165 -32.35 19.41 8.46
C ARG A 165 -33.45 18.80 9.33
N LYS A 166 -33.31 17.55 9.76
CA LYS A 166 -34.25 16.90 10.69
C LYS A 166 -34.18 17.53 12.08
N ALA A 167 -32.97 17.71 12.62
CA ALA A 167 -32.75 18.33 13.92
C ALA A 167 -33.27 19.77 13.98
N LYS A 168 -33.17 20.54 12.87
CA LYS A 168 -33.71 21.91 12.78
C LYS A 168 -35.23 21.99 12.86
N LYS A 169 -35.95 20.88 12.63
CA LYS A 169 -37.42 20.81 12.78
C LYS A 169 -37.84 20.57 14.22
N ILE A 170 -36.90 20.32 15.14
CA ILE A 170 -37.21 20.15 16.56
C ILE A 170 -37.51 21.53 17.14
N GLU A 171 -38.76 21.73 17.56
CA GLU A 171 -39.24 22.98 18.18
C GLU A 171 -38.91 23.01 19.67
N ASP A 172 -39.09 21.88 20.36
CA ASP A 172 -38.82 21.73 21.79
C ASP A 172 -37.60 20.84 22.04
N TRP A 173 -36.48 21.49 22.38
CA TRP A 173 -35.24 20.82 22.74
C TRP A 173 -35.21 20.28 24.18
N SER A 174 -36.20 20.62 25.01
CA SER A 174 -36.26 20.13 26.39
C SER A 174 -36.55 18.62 26.48
N ASN A 175 -37.18 18.07 25.43
CA ASN A 175 -37.47 16.64 25.26
C ASN A 175 -36.36 15.87 24.51
N VAL A 176 -35.21 16.51 24.25
CA VAL A 176 -34.09 15.89 23.56
C VAL A 176 -33.09 15.31 24.57
N GLY A 177 -32.87 13.99 24.48
CA GLY A 177 -31.84 13.27 25.22
C GLY A 177 -30.62 12.99 24.34
N PHE A 178 -29.42 13.23 24.89
CA PHE A 178 -28.15 12.88 24.27
C PHE A 178 -27.53 11.72 25.03
N THR A 179 -27.01 10.75 24.30
CA THR A 179 -26.29 9.62 24.89
C THR A 179 -24.88 9.56 24.35
N ASP A 180 -23.92 9.29 25.22
CA ASP A 180 -22.58 8.92 24.77
C ASP A 180 -21.87 8.04 25.79
N LYS A 181 -20.73 7.49 25.37
CA LYS A 181 -19.86 6.67 26.17
C LYS A 181 -18.46 7.25 26.14
N THR A 182 -17.82 7.21 27.29
CA THR A 182 -16.44 7.62 27.47
C THR A 182 -15.70 6.61 28.33
N TRP A 183 -14.39 6.79 28.44
CA TRP A 183 -13.57 5.98 29.33
C TRP A 183 -12.49 6.81 30.01
N LEU A 184 -12.20 6.45 31.26
CA LEU A 184 -11.11 6.98 32.04
C LEU A 184 -10.09 5.87 32.29
N ASN A 185 -8.79 6.20 32.23
CA ASN A 185 -7.74 5.26 32.60
C ASN A 185 -7.28 5.57 34.04
N ALA A 186 -7.03 4.55 34.85
CA ALA A 186 -6.60 4.70 36.25
C ALA A 186 -5.29 5.48 36.37
N ASN A 187 -4.35 5.23 35.46
CA ASN A 187 -3.02 5.87 35.46
C ASN A 187 -2.95 6.97 34.39
N HIS A 188 -3.98 7.81 34.29
CA HIS A 188 -3.99 8.88 33.29
C HIS A 188 -2.96 9.97 33.63
N THR A 189 -1.75 9.84 33.07
CA THR A 189 -0.66 10.83 33.22
C THR A 189 -0.09 11.28 31.87
N VAL A 190 0.75 12.32 31.91
CA VAL A 190 1.49 12.84 30.76
C VAL A 190 2.45 11.77 30.22
N THR A 191 2.57 11.69 28.89
CA THR A 191 3.44 10.67 28.26
C THR A 191 4.93 11.00 28.34
N LYS A 192 5.27 12.26 28.64
CA LYS A 192 6.64 12.77 28.75
C LYS A 192 6.67 13.80 29.87
N THR A 193 7.65 13.68 30.75
CA THR A 193 7.93 14.65 31.82
C THR A 193 9.44 14.90 31.89
N TRP A 194 9.83 16.01 32.49
CA TRP A 194 11.23 16.26 32.86
C TRP A 194 11.53 15.49 34.14
N THR A 195 12.59 14.69 34.11
CA THR A 195 13.04 13.87 35.24
C THR A 195 14.55 13.76 35.21
N ASP A 196 15.16 13.65 36.38
CA ASP A 196 16.57 13.34 36.62
C ASP A 196 16.79 11.87 37.01
N ASP A 197 15.78 11.01 36.77
CA ASP A 197 15.73 9.60 37.14
C ASP A 197 15.84 9.31 38.65
N THR A 198 15.73 10.32 39.51
CA THR A 198 15.61 10.14 40.97
C THR A 198 14.15 9.99 41.40
N ALA A 199 13.94 9.44 42.60
CA ALA A 199 12.61 9.40 43.22
C ALA A 199 11.99 10.80 43.40
N GLY A 200 12.80 11.86 43.50
CA GLY A 200 12.33 13.24 43.65
C GLY A 200 11.74 13.85 42.38
N SER A 201 12.00 13.28 41.20
CA SER A 201 11.49 13.77 39.92
C SER A 201 10.66 12.72 39.15
N THR A 202 10.25 11.65 39.83
CA THR A 202 9.47 10.55 39.25
C THR A 202 8.03 10.58 39.78
N SER A 203 7.04 10.36 38.91
CA SER A 203 5.64 10.28 39.32
C SER A 203 5.37 8.99 40.10
N ALA A 204 4.59 9.08 41.18
CA ALA A 204 4.06 7.91 41.89
C ALA A 204 3.00 7.13 41.09
N VAL A 205 2.53 7.67 39.97
CA VAL A 205 1.56 7.00 39.09
C VAL A 205 2.26 5.84 38.38
N PRO A 206 1.72 4.59 38.46
CA PRO A 206 2.37 3.45 37.81
C PRO A 206 2.47 3.62 36.30
N ILE A 207 3.55 3.10 35.71
CA ILE A 207 3.80 3.17 34.27
C ILE A 207 2.69 2.46 33.49
N GLY A 208 2.24 3.10 32.41
CA GLY A 208 1.17 2.60 31.55
C GLY A 208 -0.16 3.30 31.81
N LYS A 209 -1.22 2.85 31.15
CA LYS A 209 -2.57 3.43 31.33
C LYS A 209 -3.32 2.83 32.53
N GLY A 210 -2.89 1.67 33.03
CA GLY A 210 -3.62 0.96 34.08
C GLY A 210 -5.00 0.51 33.60
N GLU A 211 -5.87 0.24 34.56
CA GLU A 211 -7.23 -0.23 34.33
C GLU A 211 -8.10 0.88 33.74
N ARG A 212 -9.20 0.49 33.08
CA ARG A 212 -10.09 1.44 32.39
C ARG A 212 -11.47 1.42 33.03
N LEU A 213 -12.03 2.58 33.35
CA LEU A 213 -13.43 2.75 33.73
C LEU A 213 -14.22 3.14 32.48
N ILE A 214 -15.24 2.36 32.11
CA ILE A 214 -16.15 2.65 31.01
C ILE A 214 -17.40 3.30 31.60
N ILE A 215 -17.84 4.40 31.01
CA ILE A 215 -19.00 5.18 31.45
C ILE A 215 -19.93 5.40 30.26
N CYS A 216 -21.21 5.09 30.41
CA CYS A 216 -22.29 5.43 29.48
C CYS A 216 -23.37 6.19 30.26
N HIS A 217 -23.86 7.30 29.71
CA HIS A 217 -24.89 8.11 30.36
C HIS A 217 -25.77 8.80 29.33
N ALA A 218 -26.99 9.15 29.74
CA ALA A 218 -27.88 10.06 29.04
C ALA A 218 -28.00 11.42 29.76
N GLY A 219 -28.10 12.50 29.00
CA GLY A 219 -28.37 13.84 29.53
C GLY A 219 -29.35 14.62 28.65
N THR A 220 -30.13 15.50 29.26
CA THR A 220 -31.09 16.41 28.60
C THR A 220 -30.74 17.85 28.96
N LEU A 221 -31.53 18.81 28.46
CA LEU A 221 -31.43 20.21 28.89
C LEU A 221 -31.63 20.38 30.42
N LYS A 222 -32.38 19.47 31.05
CA LYS A 222 -32.68 19.48 32.50
C LYS A 222 -31.55 18.89 33.35
N GLY A 223 -30.48 18.38 32.72
CA GLY A 223 -29.36 17.71 33.39
C GLY A 223 -29.26 16.23 33.05
N PHE A 224 -28.55 15.47 33.89
CA PHE A 224 -28.43 14.03 33.71
C PHE A 224 -29.76 13.32 33.96
N VAL A 225 -30.08 12.33 33.11
CA VAL A 225 -31.27 11.51 33.28
C VAL A 225 -31.09 10.65 34.54
N PRO A 226 -32.04 10.67 35.50
CA PRO A 226 -31.96 9.85 36.69
C PRO A 226 -31.80 8.36 36.35
N ASP A 227 -30.97 7.65 37.13
CA ASP A 227 -30.70 6.21 36.99
C ASP A 227 -30.13 5.76 35.63
N ALA A 228 -29.71 6.70 34.76
CA ALA A 228 -29.13 6.40 33.46
C ALA A 228 -27.60 6.20 33.49
N LEU A 229 -26.94 6.28 34.65
CA LEU A 229 -25.50 6.06 34.76
C LEU A 229 -25.18 4.56 34.69
N LEU A 230 -24.50 4.16 33.63
CA LEU A 230 -23.80 2.87 33.57
C LEU A 230 -22.30 3.10 33.67
N ALA A 231 -21.70 2.69 34.78
CA ALA A 231 -20.26 2.75 34.97
C ALA A 231 -19.72 1.39 35.45
N PHE A 232 -18.73 0.86 34.75
CA PHE A 232 -18.09 -0.40 35.14
C PHE A 232 -16.62 -0.43 34.73
N LYS A 233 -15.86 -1.16 35.54
CA LYS A 233 -14.43 -1.36 35.34
C LYS A 233 -14.20 -2.39 34.24
N SER A 234 -13.27 -2.07 33.34
CA SER A 234 -12.86 -2.95 32.28
C SER A 234 -11.97 -4.07 32.82
N GLN A 235 -12.35 -5.30 32.53
CA GLN A 235 -11.64 -6.52 32.93
C GLN A 235 -10.59 -6.90 31.88
N LYS A 236 -10.75 -6.45 30.64
CA LYS A 236 -9.85 -6.73 29.53
C LYS A 236 -8.95 -5.54 29.20
N THR A 237 -7.69 -5.82 28.89
CA THR A 237 -6.68 -4.79 28.55
C THR A 237 -6.74 -4.31 27.09
N GLY A 238 -7.68 -4.85 26.28
CA GLY A 238 -7.82 -4.60 24.85
C GLY A 238 -8.76 -3.46 24.45
N ASP A 239 -9.52 -3.68 23.37
CA ASP A 239 -10.54 -2.74 22.87
C ASP A 239 -11.74 -2.72 23.84
N TYR A 240 -12.18 -1.54 24.26
CA TYR A 240 -13.29 -1.38 25.21
C TYR A 240 -14.63 -1.83 24.62
N HIS A 241 -14.72 -1.92 23.29
CA HIS A 241 -15.86 -2.49 22.58
C HIS A 241 -16.13 -3.97 22.91
N GLU A 242 -15.17 -4.68 23.50
CA GLU A 242 -15.39 -6.06 23.93
C GLU A 242 -16.35 -6.19 25.12
N GLU A 243 -16.48 -5.13 25.93
CA GLU A 243 -17.29 -5.15 27.15
C GLU A 243 -18.51 -4.23 27.07
N MET A 244 -18.39 -3.07 26.40
CA MET A 244 -19.55 -2.32 25.94
C MET A 244 -20.07 -2.92 24.62
N ASN A 245 -20.75 -4.06 24.72
CA ASN A 245 -21.33 -4.79 23.59
C ASN A 245 -22.82 -4.47 23.39
N SER A 246 -23.43 -5.11 22.40
CA SER A 246 -24.84 -4.88 22.05
C SER A 246 -25.80 -5.22 23.18
N GLU A 247 -25.55 -6.32 23.90
CA GLU A 247 -26.41 -6.81 24.98
C GLU A 247 -26.40 -5.86 26.17
N VAL A 248 -25.20 -5.42 26.58
CA VAL A 248 -25.01 -4.46 27.68
C VAL A 248 -25.65 -3.12 27.33
N TYR A 249 -25.39 -2.62 26.11
CA TYR A 249 -25.97 -1.36 25.66
C TYR A 249 -27.49 -1.43 25.54
N GLU A 250 -28.05 -2.51 24.98
CA GLU A 250 -29.50 -2.67 24.84
C GLU A 250 -30.19 -2.71 26.20
N LYS A 251 -29.64 -3.46 27.17
CA LYS A 251 -30.16 -3.50 28.53
C LYS A 251 -30.19 -2.09 29.15
N TRP A 252 -29.05 -1.40 29.11
CA TRP A 252 -28.95 -0.04 29.62
C TRP A 252 -29.89 0.93 28.92
N PHE A 253 -29.99 0.84 27.59
CA PHE A 253 -30.85 1.72 26.80
C PHE A 253 -32.31 1.55 27.20
N ARG A 254 -32.78 0.31 27.40
CA ARG A 254 -34.14 0.01 27.88
C ARG A 254 -34.40 0.57 29.27
N GLU A 255 -33.46 0.41 30.19
CA GLU A 255 -33.57 0.96 31.55
C GLU A 255 -33.61 2.49 31.51
N MET A 256 -32.69 3.13 30.78
CA MET A 256 -32.65 4.59 30.59
C MET A 256 -33.93 5.17 30.00
N LEU A 257 -34.57 4.47 29.05
CA LEU A 257 -35.86 4.90 28.47
C LEU A 257 -36.96 5.01 29.53
N THR A 258 -36.94 4.17 30.57
CA THR A 258 -37.96 4.22 31.64
C THR A 258 -37.85 5.47 32.51
N SER A 259 -36.70 6.14 32.49
CA SER A 259 -36.43 7.39 33.22
C SER A 259 -36.64 8.65 32.37
N LEU A 260 -37.06 8.52 31.11
CA LEU A 260 -37.33 9.65 30.21
C LEU A 260 -38.83 9.95 30.15
N GLU A 261 -39.17 11.24 30.19
CA GLU A 261 -40.53 11.70 29.94
C GLU A 261 -40.90 11.51 28.45
N GLU A 262 -42.13 11.06 28.19
CA GLU A 262 -42.66 10.98 26.83
C GLU A 262 -43.47 12.25 26.46
N PRO A 263 -43.35 12.75 25.21
CA PRO A 263 -42.52 12.23 24.12
C PRO A 263 -41.05 12.66 24.25
N SER A 264 -40.11 11.80 23.85
CA SER A 264 -38.68 12.13 23.81
C SER A 264 -38.04 11.89 22.44
N ILE A 265 -37.01 12.67 22.13
CA ILE A 265 -36.15 12.50 20.95
C ILE A 265 -34.76 12.14 21.45
N ILE A 266 -34.21 11.01 21.02
CA ILE A 266 -32.91 10.54 21.52
C ILE A 266 -31.87 10.60 20.41
N PHE A 267 -30.78 11.32 20.68
CA PHE A 267 -29.62 11.38 19.81
C PHE A 267 -28.60 10.33 20.25
N ILE A 268 -28.31 9.41 19.34
CA ILE A 268 -27.31 8.36 19.51
C ILE A 268 -26.26 8.48 18.40
N ASN A 269 -24.99 8.15 18.71
CA ASN A 269 -23.97 7.98 17.69
C ASN A 269 -24.17 6.66 16.91
N ASN A 270 -23.47 6.49 15.79
CA ASN A 270 -23.57 5.31 14.94
C ASN A 270 -22.54 4.21 15.30
N ALA A 271 -22.38 3.91 16.60
CA ALA A 271 -21.49 2.82 17.01
C ALA A 271 -22.08 1.46 16.61
N PRO A 272 -21.28 0.48 16.13
CA PRO A 272 -21.81 -0.76 15.58
C PRO A 272 -22.75 -1.55 16.50
N TYR A 273 -22.50 -1.52 17.81
CA TYR A 273 -23.32 -2.23 18.81
C TYR A 273 -24.65 -1.54 19.15
N HIS A 274 -24.89 -0.31 18.70
CA HIS A 274 -26.19 0.36 18.86
C HIS A 274 -27.29 -0.20 17.95
N SER A 275 -26.90 -0.82 16.84
CA SER A 275 -27.82 -1.28 15.80
C SER A 275 -27.52 -2.74 15.47
N ARG A 276 -27.60 -3.59 16.49
CA ARG A 276 -27.46 -5.04 16.32
C ARG A 276 -28.54 -5.55 15.37
N GLN A 277 -28.12 -6.12 14.25
CA GLN A 277 -29.02 -6.81 13.33
C GLN A 277 -29.34 -8.19 13.92
N ILE A 278 -30.63 -8.43 14.20
CA ILE A 278 -31.12 -9.72 14.73
C ILE A 278 -30.93 -10.81 13.66
N ASN A 279 -31.36 -10.56 12.43
CA ASN A 279 -31.25 -11.48 11.31
C ASN A 279 -30.15 -11.04 10.33
N LYS A 280 -28.89 -11.08 10.77
CA LYS A 280 -27.75 -10.64 9.96
C LYS A 280 -27.39 -11.67 8.90
N THR A 281 -27.30 -11.24 7.63
CA THR A 281 -26.81 -12.09 6.53
C THR A 281 -25.42 -12.64 6.85
N PRO A 282 -25.20 -13.96 6.70
CA PRO A 282 -23.93 -14.57 7.02
C PRO A 282 -22.86 -14.14 6.00
N THR A 283 -21.61 -14.24 6.41
CA THR A 283 -20.45 -13.90 5.58
C THR A 283 -19.61 -15.13 5.28
N GLN A 284 -18.58 -15.01 4.44
CA GLN A 284 -17.63 -16.10 4.18
C GLN A 284 -16.86 -16.57 5.43
N ALA A 285 -16.90 -15.82 6.53
CA ALA A 285 -16.33 -16.23 7.81
C ALA A 285 -17.22 -17.20 8.61
N ASN A 286 -18.51 -17.29 8.28
CA ASN A 286 -19.45 -18.20 8.94
C ASN A 286 -19.21 -19.65 8.51
N ARG A 287 -19.55 -20.59 9.41
CA ARG A 287 -19.47 -22.01 9.07
C ARG A 287 -20.53 -22.35 8.03
N LYS A 288 -20.26 -23.34 7.16
CA LYS A 288 -21.20 -23.76 6.10
C LYS A 288 -22.61 -24.03 6.63
N HIS A 289 -22.74 -24.68 7.78
CA HIS A 289 -24.06 -24.99 8.36
C HIS A 289 -24.80 -23.73 8.87
N GLU A 290 -24.09 -22.73 9.39
CA GLU A 290 -24.69 -21.45 9.79
C GLU A 290 -25.26 -20.72 8.57
N ILE A 291 -24.54 -20.75 7.44
CA ILE A 291 -25.00 -20.18 6.18
C ILE A 291 -26.25 -20.92 5.67
N ILE A 292 -26.24 -22.26 5.69
CA ILE A 292 -27.38 -23.08 5.27
C ILE A 292 -28.61 -22.82 6.14
N ASN A 293 -28.43 -22.79 7.47
CA ASN A 293 -29.53 -22.55 8.40
C ASN A 293 -30.13 -21.16 8.16
N TRP A 294 -29.29 -20.13 8.05
CA TRP A 294 -29.77 -18.78 7.77
C TRP A 294 -30.56 -18.69 6.46
N LEU A 295 -30.09 -19.34 5.38
CA LEU A 295 -30.80 -19.37 4.11
C LEU A 295 -32.17 -20.04 4.25
N ARG A 296 -32.24 -21.19 4.91
CA ARG A 296 -33.51 -21.90 5.16
C ARG A 296 -34.47 -21.09 6.02
N ASP A 297 -33.96 -20.44 7.08
CA ASP A 297 -34.75 -19.57 7.96
C ASP A 297 -35.31 -18.34 7.22
N ASN A 298 -34.70 -17.96 6.09
CA ASN A 298 -35.16 -16.89 5.20
C ASN A 298 -35.92 -17.42 3.97
N GLY A 299 -36.33 -18.69 3.97
CA GLY A 299 -37.19 -19.27 2.93
C GLY A 299 -36.45 -19.74 1.66
N GLU A 300 -35.12 -19.80 1.68
CA GLU A 300 -34.32 -20.24 0.53
C GLU A 300 -34.07 -21.75 0.57
N GLU A 301 -34.31 -22.43 -0.54
CA GLU A 301 -33.94 -23.84 -0.70
C GLU A 301 -32.43 -23.96 -0.94
N VAL A 302 -31.76 -24.78 -0.12
CA VAL A 302 -30.31 -24.99 -0.21
C VAL A 302 -29.99 -26.44 -0.55
N ASP A 303 -29.47 -26.65 -1.75
CA ASP A 303 -28.87 -27.93 -2.14
C ASP A 303 -27.55 -28.15 -1.39
N THR A 304 -27.54 -29.12 -0.50
CA THR A 304 -26.36 -29.47 0.30
C THR A 304 -25.50 -30.55 -0.33
N ARG A 305 -25.86 -31.07 -1.51
CA ARG A 305 -25.10 -32.12 -2.19
C ARG A 305 -23.68 -31.65 -2.50
N PRO A 306 -22.66 -32.50 -2.29
CA PRO A 306 -21.32 -32.17 -2.70
C PRO A 306 -21.27 -32.02 -4.22
N LEU A 307 -20.65 -30.94 -4.70
CA LEU A 307 -20.35 -30.80 -6.12
C LEU A 307 -19.44 -31.97 -6.52
N LEU A 308 -19.91 -32.80 -7.45
CA LEU A 308 -19.09 -33.84 -8.07
C LEU A 308 -17.89 -33.14 -8.70
N ARG A 309 -16.70 -33.37 -8.14
CA ARG A 309 -15.46 -32.99 -8.81
C ARG A 309 -15.30 -33.91 -10.00
N HIS A 310 -15.50 -33.37 -11.20
CA HIS A 310 -14.95 -33.98 -12.39
C HIS A 310 -13.42 -33.89 -12.26
N TYR A 311 -12.78 -35.03 -12.06
CA TYR A 311 -11.33 -35.20 -12.12
C TYR A 311 -10.83 -35.08 -13.55
#